data_AF-A0A2L1J5J7-F1
#
_entry.id   AF-A0A2L1J5J7-F1
#
_cell.length_a   1.000
_cell.length_b   1.000
_cell.length_c   1.000
_cell.angle_alpha   90.00
_cell.angle_beta   90.00
_cell.angle_gamma   90.00
#
_symmetry.space_group_name_H-M   'P 1'
#
loop_
_entity.id
_entity.type
_entity.pdbx_description
1 polymer ?
#
loop_
_entity_poly.entity_id
_entity_poly.type
_entity_poly.pdbx_seq_one_letter_code
_entity_poly.pdbx_strand_id
1 'polypeptide(L)'
;MKAIKPKLNRLPLTTTIPLDKIYSNREVVQDDIFFKKYVRFLNGEKQALLTRMPLSDIKNGFYQRSGYGFVSIADAPPEDHVAYVIDLIRSGHRPQIYIYKNINKSSSEAYIAPDDAAVYKAYESLKIQVVPVVALETSVDLEESAYQVRHLKFKEENLGAFIDSIVAKKETGQAYSILGNDISCEHHEELDKLHAHASLVMHELKKFHTGYTSGLHYHQTLFSILYRLIENLQAIKLLIANGYYYQAVCLLRSTYEMSLDFYVDWLAPEQIGFWLQVHARVDRVGFNMAMELAHPKENSKKNKFLSEQKSYCYNFLSNVSNKASLSPLGRSFYDEVYTFSSEVVHQDFNMTEIYSVLMESPTSKTFDEEAAITLIRCLDIITAKICHRIRQDIGTVHLAQS
;
A
#
# COMPACT_ATOMS: atom_id res chain seq x y z
N MET A 1 -5.38 -28.76 -23.89
CA MET A 1 -5.04 -28.53 -22.46
C MET A 1 -5.71 -27.24 -22.00
N LYS A 2 -6.64 -27.27 -21.04
CA LYS A 2 -7.10 -26.04 -20.39
C LYS A 2 -5.96 -25.57 -19.48
N ALA A 3 -5.37 -24.41 -19.77
CA ALA A 3 -4.45 -23.77 -18.86
C ALA A 3 -5.19 -23.49 -17.55
N ILE A 4 -4.85 -24.24 -16.49
CA ILE A 4 -5.33 -23.94 -15.14
C ILE A 4 -4.67 -22.62 -14.77
N LYS A 5 -5.45 -21.53 -14.75
CA LYS A 5 -4.94 -20.23 -14.32
C LYS A 5 -4.47 -20.36 -12.87
N PRO A 6 -3.21 -20.05 -12.55
CA PRO A 6 -2.72 -20.12 -11.17
C PRO A 6 -3.54 -19.16 -10.30
N LYS A 7 -3.97 -19.62 -9.12
CA LYS A 7 -4.69 -18.77 -8.17
C LYS A 7 -3.68 -17.76 -7.58
N LEU A 8 -4.01 -16.47 -7.67
CA LEU A 8 -3.30 -15.44 -6.90
C LEU A 8 -3.33 -15.80 -5.41
N ASN A 9 -2.18 -15.71 -4.78
CA ASN A 9 -1.94 -15.93 -3.36
C ASN A 9 -1.28 -14.66 -2.79
N ARG A 10 -1.98 -14.04 -1.84
CA ARG A 10 -1.56 -12.81 -1.14
C ARG A 10 -1.33 -13.07 0.36
N LEU A 11 -1.15 -14.33 0.73
CA LEU A 11 -0.72 -14.75 2.06
C LEU A 11 0.71 -15.29 1.99
N PRO A 12 1.63 -14.81 2.85
CA PRO A 12 2.92 -15.46 3.02
C PRO A 12 2.69 -16.88 3.56
N LEU A 13 3.54 -17.82 3.13
CA LEU A 13 3.56 -19.16 3.71
C LEU A 13 4.07 -19.06 5.15
N THR A 14 3.19 -19.29 6.11
CA THR A 14 3.56 -19.35 7.52
C THR A 14 3.90 -20.78 7.93
N THR A 15 4.97 -20.94 8.70
CA THR A 15 5.36 -22.22 9.29
C THR A 15 5.50 -22.04 10.79
N THR A 16 4.95 -22.98 11.57
CA THR A 16 5.15 -22.99 13.03
C THR A 16 6.50 -23.61 13.33
N ILE A 17 7.40 -22.83 13.94
CA ILE A 17 8.71 -23.30 14.38
C ILE A 17 8.65 -23.50 15.91
N PRO A 18 8.93 -24.70 16.42
CA PRO A 18 9.09 -24.95 17.85
C PRO A 18 10.16 -24.03 18.47
N LEU A 19 9.92 -23.50 19.67
CA LEU A 19 10.83 -22.55 20.34
C LEU A 19 12.23 -23.15 20.56
N ASP A 20 12.33 -24.45 20.82
CA ASP A 20 13.58 -25.19 20.99
C ASP A 20 14.41 -25.29 19.70
N LYS A 21 13.81 -24.98 18.54
CA LYS A 21 14.50 -24.90 17.25
C LYS A 21 14.87 -23.48 16.84
N ILE A 22 14.51 -22.47 17.65
CA ILE A 22 14.91 -21.08 17.44
C ILE A 22 16.26 -20.89 18.13
N TYR A 23 17.33 -20.88 17.34
CA TYR A 23 18.67 -20.61 17.83
C TYR A 23 18.95 -19.11 17.71
N SER A 24 19.13 -18.42 18.84
CA SER A 24 19.72 -17.07 18.81
C SER A 24 21.23 -17.20 18.83
N ASN A 25 21.93 -16.39 18.03
CA ASN A 25 23.37 -16.26 18.19
C ASN A 25 23.62 -15.60 19.57
N ARG A 26 24.35 -16.28 20.45
CA ARG A 26 24.63 -15.79 21.81
C ARG A 26 25.58 -14.59 21.83
N GLU A 27 26.22 -14.29 20.70
CA GLU A 27 27.17 -13.19 20.55
C GLU A 27 26.52 -11.86 20.15
N VAL A 28 25.22 -11.87 19.82
CA VAL A 28 24.49 -10.66 19.45
C VAL A 28 24.12 -9.85 20.69
N VAL A 29 24.47 -8.56 20.68
CA VAL A 29 24.14 -7.66 21.79
C VAL A 29 22.66 -7.28 21.70
N GLN A 30 21.91 -7.56 22.77
CA GLN A 30 20.47 -7.28 22.80
C GLN A 30 20.17 -5.81 23.10
N ASP A 31 19.16 -5.27 22.41
CA ASP A 31 18.57 -3.98 22.74
C ASP A 31 17.40 -4.15 23.74
N ASP A 32 17.66 -3.85 25.01
CA ASP A 32 16.66 -3.93 26.08
C ASP A 32 15.42 -3.05 25.83
N ILE A 33 15.59 -1.89 25.17
CA ILE A 33 14.50 -0.96 24.89
C ILE A 33 13.57 -1.59 23.86
N PHE A 34 14.14 -2.11 22.78
CA PHE A 34 13.41 -2.83 21.76
C PHE A 34 12.71 -4.04 22.33
N PHE A 35 13.44 -4.91 23.03
CA PHE A 35 12.90 -6.13 23.62
C PHE A 35 11.70 -5.81 24.53
N LYS A 36 11.82 -4.81 25.41
CA LYS A 36 10.72 -4.37 26.27
C LYS A 36 9.52 -3.85 25.48
N LYS A 37 9.73 -3.08 24.40
CA LYS A 37 8.63 -2.59 23.55
C LYS A 37 7.96 -3.74 22.79
N TYR A 38 8.74 -4.63 22.20
CA TYR A 38 8.29 -5.76 21.42
C TYR A 38 7.48 -6.76 22.24
N VAL A 39 7.98 -7.15 23.44
CA VAL A 39 7.25 -8.03 24.36
C VAL A 39 5.90 -7.42 24.76
N ARG A 40 5.86 -6.12 25.07
CA ARG A 40 4.60 -5.43 25.40
C ARG A 40 3.62 -5.41 24.22
N PHE A 41 4.12 -5.26 23.00
CA PHE A 41 3.32 -5.36 21.78
C PHE A 41 2.77 -6.77 21.57
N LEU A 42 3.61 -7.81 21.66
CA LEU A 42 3.18 -9.22 21.60
C LEU A 42 2.16 -9.55 22.70
N ASN A 43 2.28 -8.90 23.85
CA ASN A 43 1.37 -9.08 24.98
C ASN A 43 0.05 -8.30 24.85
N GLY A 44 -0.15 -7.52 23.79
CA GLY A 44 -1.34 -6.69 23.59
C GLY A 44 -1.41 -5.46 24.51
N GLU A 45 -0.36 -5.18 25.28
CA GLU A 45 -0.26 -4.02 26.18
C GLU A 45 0.12 -2.73 25.46
N LYS A 46 0.61 -2.86 24.22
CA LYS A 46 0.97 -1.76 23.32
C LYS A 46 0.43 -2.03 21.93
N GLN A 47 0.14 -0.93 21.24
CA GLN A 47 -0.13 -0.93 19.80
C GLN A 47 1.15 -0.62 19.03
N ALA A 48 1.16 -1.04 17.78
CA ALA A 48 2.17 -0.67 16.79
C ALA A 48 1.48 -0.03 15.58
N LEU A 49 2.26 0.69 14.78
CA LEU A 49 1.81 1.25 13.50
C LEU A 49 2.49 0.50 12.36
N LEU A 50 1.69 -0.05 11.43
CA LEU A 50 2.16 -0.49 10.13
C LEU A 50 2.09 0.69 9.16
N THR A 51 3.23 1.12 8.67
CA THR A 51 3.32 2.26 7.73
C THR A 51 4.54 2.09 6.84
N ARG A 52 4.89 3.13 6.08
CA ARG A 52 6.13 3.21 5.31
C ARG A 52 6.92 4.45 5.70
N MET A 53 8.24 4.32 5.73
CA MET A 53 9.16 5.39 6.11
C MET A 53 10.41 5.41 5.23
N PRO A 54 11.07 6.58 5.09
CA PRO A 54 12.36 6.67 4.46
C PRO A 54 13.38 5.81 5.19
N LEU A 55 14.14 5.02 4.44
CA LEU A 55 15.24 4.23 4.99
C LEU A 55 16.32 5.14 5.61
N SER A 56 16.46 6.37 5.09
CA SER A 56 17.37 7.41 5.62
C SER A 56 17.06 7.83 7.05
N ASP A 57 15.81 7.67 7.48
CA ASP A 57 15.37 8.08 8.82
C ASP A 57 15.55 6.96 9.85
N ILE A 58 15.99 5.79 9.40
CA ILE A 58 16.14 4.58 10.18
C ILE A 58 17.62 4.25 10.30
N LYS A 59 18.12 4.22 11.54
CA LYS A 59 19.45 3.69 11.85
C LYS A 59 19.39 2.16 11.92
N ASN A 60 20.21 1.49 11.12
CA ASN A 60 20.48 0.05 11.31
C ASN A 60 21.31 -0.16 12.59
N GLY A 61 20.87 -1.07 13.46
CA GLY A 61 21.40 -1.25 14.81
C GLY A 61 20.71 -0.36 15.83
N PHE A 62 21.37 -0.07 16.97
CA PHE A 62 20.85 0.76 18.06
C PHE A 62 21.94 1.53 18.81
N TYR A 63 21.53 2.32 19.81
CA TYR A 63 22.43 3.07 20.67
C TYR A 63 22.36 2.54 22.10
N GLN A 64 23.51 2.21 22.67
CA GLN A 64 23.64 1.87 24.08
C GLN A 64 24.21 3.06 24.87
N ARG A 65 23.63 3.34 26.05
CA ARG A 65 24.17 4.36 26.95
C ARG A 65 25.48 3.88 27.56
N SER A 66 26.48 4.75 27.53
CA SER A 66 27.79 4.60 28.18
C SER A 66 28.04 5.80 29.11
N GLY A 67 29.05 5.70 29.98
CA GLY A 67 29.43 6.79 30.90
C GLY A 67 29.81 8.10 30.22
N TYR A 68 30.10 8.08 28.91
CA TYR A 68 30.54 9.24 28.12
C TYR A 68 29.56 9.63 27.01
N GLY A 69 28.37 9.00 26.92
CA GLY A 69 27.39 9.29 25.88
C GLY A 69 26.74 8.03 25.29
N PHE A 70 26.46 8.02 23.99
CA PHE A 70 25.87 6.87 23.30
C PHE A 70 26.91 6.17 22.42
N VAL A 71 26.93 4.84 22.47
CA VAL A 71 27.73 3.98 21.60
C VAL A 71 26.80 3.32 20.58
N SER A 72 27.13 3.41 19.29
CA SER A 72 26.35 2.72 18.24
C SER A 72 26.75 1.25 18.20
N ILE A 73 25.75 0.38 18.21
CA ILE A 73 25.87 -1.06 18.05
C ILE A 73 25.08 -1.43 16.80
N ALA A 74 25.67 -2.21 15.90
CA ALA A 74 24.98 -2.69 14.72
C ALA A 74 25.51 -4.08 14.38
N ASP A 75 24.58 -4.97 14.07
CA ASP A 75 24.92 -6.31 13.59
C ASP A 75 25.35 -6.24 12.13
N ALA A 76 26.35 -7.06 11.79
CA ALA A 76 26.75 -7.32 10.42
C ALA A 76 26.10 -8.64 9.98
N PRO A 77 24.96 -8.60 9.27
CA PRO A 77 24.29 -9.83 8.84
C PRO A 77 25.17 -10.58 7.82
N PRO A 78 25.15 -11.93 7.82
CA PRO A 78 25.79 -12.72 6.78
C PRO A 78 25.35 -12.32 5.37
N GLU A 79 26.26 -12.31 4.40
CA GLU A 79 25.98 -11.88 3.02
C GLU A 79 24.92 -12.74 2.33
N ASP A 80 24.90 -14.04 2.61
CA ASP A 80 23.92 -15.00 2.10
C ASP A 80 22.50 -14.69 2.62
N HIS A 81 22.37 -14.25 3.86
CA HIS A 81 21.08 -13.79 4.41
C HIS A 81 20.59 -12.54 3.67
N VAL A 82 21.49 -11.57 3.40
CA VAL A 82 21.13 -10.36 2.64
C VAL A 82 20.72 -10.72 1.21
N ALA A 83 21.48 -11.58 0.53
CA ALA A 83 21.17 -12.06 -0.82
C ALA A 83 19.82 -12.77 -0.88
N TYR A 84 19.51 -13.62 0.10
CA TYR A 84 18.22 -14.28 0.20
C TYR A 84 17.06 -13.27 0.34
N VAL A 85 17.21 -12.24 1.18
CA VAL A 85 16.16 -11.22 1.33
C VAL A 85 16.02 -10.36 0.07
N ILE A 86 17.12 -10.05 -0.63
CA ILE A 86 17.08 -9.39 -1.94
C ILE A 86 16.21 -10.19 -2.92
N ASP A 87 16.44 -11.50 -3.03
CA ASP A 87 15.67 -12.38 -3.91
C ASP A 87 14.19 -12.44 -3.49
N LEU A 88 13.90 -12.49 -2.18
CA LEU A 88 12.53 -12.40 -1.67
C LEU A 88 11.85 -11.10 -2.10
N ILE A 89 12.50 -9.95 -1.93
CA ILE A 89 11.94 -8.65 -2.32
C ILE A 89 11.67 -8.60 -3.83
N ARG A 90 12.62 -9.06 -4.64
CA ARG A 90 12.46 -9.13 -6.12
C ARG A 90 11.38 -10.12 -6.56
N SER A 91 11.11 -11.16 -5.75
CA SER A 91 10.01 -12.10 -6.01
C SER A 91 8.63 -11.53 -5.64
N GLY A 92 8.56 -10.45 -4.84
CA GLY A 92 7.32 -9.78 -4.46
C GLY A 92 7.09 -9.62 -2.96
N HIS A 93 7.99 -10.10 -2.10
CA HIS A 93 7.88 -9.86 -0.65
C HIS A 93 8.23 -8.43 -0.28
N ARG A 94 7.69 -7.98 0.84
CA ARG A 94 7.91 -6.67 1.43
C ARG A 94 8.08 -6.84 2.95
N PRO A 95 9.18 -7.50 3.37
CA PRO A 95 9.47 -7.73 4.77
C PRO A 95 9.55 -6.41 5.52
N GLN A 96 8.87 -6.33 6.66
CA GLN A 96 8.83 -5.13 7.47
C GLN A 96 10.06 -4.99 8.36
N ILE A 97 10.46 -3.75 8.62
CA ILE A 97 11.48 -3.41 9.62
C ILE A 97 10.78 -2.94 10.91
N TYR A 98 11.05 -3.60 12.03
CA TYR A 98 10.57 -3.16 13.34
C TYR A 98 11.42 -2.01 13.87
N ILE A 99 10.76 -0.91 14.20
CA ILE A 99 11.44 0.32 14.61
C ILE A 99 10.90 0.91 15.90
N TYR A 100 11.70 1.74 16.55
CA TYR A 100 11.27 2.64 17.61
C TYR A 100 12.02 3.98 17.55
N LYS A 101 11.51 5.00 18.23
CA LYS A 101 12.07 6.35 18.23
C LYS A 101 13.47 6.39 18.82
N ASN A 102 14.37 7.06 18.11
CA ASN A 102 15.77 7.17 18.50
C ASN A 102 15.92 7.92 19.83
N ILE A 103 16.65 7.29 20.77
CA ILE A 103 16.96 7.86 22.08
C ILE A 103 18.11 8.86 22.03
N ASN A 104 18.97 8.76 21.02
CA ASN A 104 20.11 9.63 20.83
C ASN A 104 19.71 10.83 19.97
N LYS A 105 19.40 11.96 20.63
CA LYS A 105 18.94 13.19 19.97
C LYS A 105 20.00 13.90 19.12
N SER A 106 21.27 13.49 19.18
CA SER A 106 22.31 14.03 18.30
C SER A 106 22.44 13.29 16.98
N SER A 107 21.77 12.14 16.82
CA SER A 107 21.66 11.42 15.54
C SER A 107 20.75 12.18 14.58
N SER A 108 21.03 12.10 13.27
CA SER A 108 20.12 12.60 12.24
C SER A 108 18.91 11.68 12.04
N GLU A 109 19.06 10.38 12.31
CA GLU A 109 18.02 9.36 12.14
C GLU A 109 16.98 9.47 13.26
N ALA A 110 15.71 9.57 12.89
CA ALA A 110 14.60 9.67 13.83
C ALA A 110 14.26 8.33 14.51
N TYR A 111 14.59 7.20 13.87
CA TYR A 111 14.22 5.86 14.30
C TYR A 111 15.40 4.88 14.30
N ILE A 112 15.23 3.79 15.03
CA ILE A 112 16.23 2.74 15.26
C ILE A 112 15.62 1.38 14.86
N ALA A 113 16.39 0.55 14.16
CA ALA A 113 16.06 -0.83 13.77
C ALA A 113 17.13 -1.83 14.25
N PRO A 114 16.93 -2.50 15.40
CA PRO A 114 17.97 -3.32 16.01
C PRO A 114 18.09 -4.76 15.47
N ASP A 115 17.01 -5.39 14.98
CA ASP A 115 16.97 -6.85 14.69
C ASP A 115 16.94 -7.16 13.18
N ASP A 116 16.37 -6.27 12.36
CA ASP A 116 16.12 -6.49 10.93
C ASP A 116 17.29 -6.11 10.01
N ALA A 117 18.53 -6.34 10.44
CA ALA A 117 19.73 -5.86 9.75
C ALA A 117 19.85 -6.40 8.31
N ALA A 118 19.52 -7.67 8.07
CA ALA A 118 19.55 -8.26 6.73
C ALA A 118 18.51 -7.63 5.80
N VAL A 119 17.31 -7.32 6.32
CA VAL A 119 16.24 -6.66 5.58
C VAL A 119 16.61 -5.22 5.25
N TYR A 120 17.14 -4.49 6.23
CA TYR A 120 17.66 -3.14 6.03
C TYR A 120 18.71 -3.11 4.90
N LYS A 121 19.70 -4.00 4.99
CA LYS A 121 20.78 -4.09 3.99
C LYS A 121 20.30 -4.51 2.61
N ALA A 122 19.27 -5.36 2.54
CA ALA A 122 18.65 -5.72 1.26
C ALA A 122 17.95 -4.51 0.62
N TYR A 123 17.19 -3.73 1.38
CA TYR A 123 16.56 -2.50 0.87
C TYR A 123 17.58 -1.45 0.43
N GLU A 124 18.64 -1.25 1.22
CA GLU A 124 19.77 -0.37 0.88
C GLU A 124 20.43 -0.81 -0.43
N SER A 125 20.73 -2.10 -0.58
CA SER A 125 21.35 -2.67 -1.78
C SER A 125 20.47 -2.55 -3.03
N LEU A 126 19.16 -2.69 -2.86
CA LEU A 126 18.16 -2.49 -3.92
C LEU A 126 17.85 -1.01 -4.18
N LYS A 127 18.42 -0.09 -3.41
CA LYS A 127 18.17 1.36 -3.49
C LYS A 127 16.69 1.71 -3.35
N ILE A 128 15.98 0.95 -2.52
CA ILE A 128 14.60 1.23 -2.14
C ILE A 128 14.64 2.25 -1.00
N GLN A 129 14.07 3.43 -1.25
CA GLN A 129 14.16 4.55 -0.32
C GLN A 129 13.05 4.55 0.73
N VAL A 130 11.88 4.01 0.42
CA VAL A 130 10.72 4.02 1.30
C VAL A 130 10.30 2.57 1.58
N VAL A 131 10.45 2.15 2.84
CA VAL A 131 10.33 0.75 3.25
C VAL A 131 9.15 0.53 4.18
N PRO A 132 8.52 -0.65 4.17
CA PRO A 132 7.48 -1.00 5.13
C PRO A 132 8.08 -1.17 6.53
N VAL A 133 7.43 -0.58 7.53
CA VAL A 133 7.90 -0.59 8.91
C VAL A 133 6.79 -0.96 9.90
N VAL A 134 7.19 -1.53 11.04
CA VAL A 134 6.36 -1.69 12.23
C VAL A 134 6.91 -0.78 13.33
N ALA A 135 6.30 0.39 13.51
CA ALA A 135 6.70 1.29 14.59
C ALA A 135 6.09 0.83 15.92
N LEU A 136 6.94 0.48 16.90
CA LEU A 136 6.53 -0.01 18.24
C LEU A 136 6.13 1.13 19.19
N GLU A 137 5.48 2.15 18.63
CA GLU A 137 4.88 3.28 19.31
C GLU A 137 3.88 3.98 18.39
N THR A 138 2.92 4.69 18.98
CA THR A 138 1.86 5.41 18.25
C THR A 138 2.14 6.92 18.10
N SER A 139 3.10 7.46 18.87
CA SER A 139 3.53 8.85 18.79
C SER A 139 4.66 9.02 17.77
N VAL A 140 4.31 8.89 16.49
CA VAL A 140 5.22 8.92 15.36
C VAL A 140 4.76 10.03 14.42
N ASP A 141 5.69 10.86 13.94
CA ASP A 141 5.39 11.80 12.87
C ASP A 141 5.24 10.98 11.58
N LEU A 142 4.03 10.95 11.04
CA LEU A 142 3.65 10.08 9.93
C LEU A 142 3.96 10.73 8.58
N GLU A 143 4.91 10.14 7.85
CA GLU A 143 5.15 10.50 6.44
C GLU A 143 4.11 9.90 5.49
N GLU A 144 3.57 8.75 5.84
CA GLU A 144 2.44 8.09 5.19
C GLU A 144 1.44 7.71 6.26
N SER A 145 0.18 7.50 5.89
CA SER A 145 -0.83 7.02 6.83
C SER A 145 -0.42 5.66 7.44
N ALA A 146 -1.11 5.21 8.47
CA ALA A 146 -0.76 3.96 9.14
C ALA A 146 -1.99 3.11 9.48
N TYR A 147 -1.78 1.79 9.52
CA TYR A 147 -2.67 0.88 10.23
C TYR A 147 -2.19 0.73 11.66
N GLN A 148 -3.11 0.87 12.60
CA GLN A 148 -2.82 0.58 13.98
C GLN A 148 -3.10 -0.91 14.24
N VAL A 149 -2.13 -1.58 14.84
CA VAL A 149 -2.13 -3.03 15.05
C VAL A 149 -1.95 -3.34 16.52
N ARG A 150 -2.70 -4.35 16.98
CA ARG A 150 -2.65 -4.85 18.35
C ARG A 150 -2.65 -6.37 18.34
N HIS A 151 -1.99 -6.99 19.31
CA HIS A 151 -2.15 -8.42 19.57
C HIS A 151 -3.43 -8.70 20.34
N LEU A 152 -4.19 -9.67 19.86
CA LEU A 152 -5.40 -10.12 20.51
C LEU A 152 -5.07 -11.17 21.56
N LYS A 153 -5.48 -10.94 22.81
CA LYS A 153 -5.42 -11.94 23.87
C LYS A 153 -6.81 -12.42 24.25
N PHE A 154 -6.95 -13.72 24.40
CA PHE A 154 -8.11 -14.33 25.03
C PHE A 154 -7.65 -15.18 26.21
N LYS A 155 -7.86 -14.67 27.43
CA LYS A 155 -7.22 -15.18 28.65
C LYS A 155 -5.70 -15.12 28.50
N GLU A 156 -5.00 -16.24 28.60
CA GLU A 156 -3.54 -16.33 28.46
C GLU A 156 -3.09 -16.64 27.02
N GLU A 157 -4.03 -16.94 26.11
CA GLU A 157 -3.72 -17.31 24.73
C GLU A 157 -3.57 -16.06 23.84
N ASN A 158 -2.46 -15.98 23.11
CA ASN A 158 -2.24 -14.98 22.07
C ASN A 158 -2.86 -15.48 20.75
N LEU A 159 -3.88 -14.78 20.27
CA LEU A 159 -4.62 -15.10 19.05
C LEU A 159 -4.05 -14.41 17.80
N GLY A 160 -2.91 -13.74 17.95
CA GLY A 160 -2.20 -13.06 16.88
C GLY A 160 -2.55 -11.57 16.75
N ALA A 161 -1.83 -10.89 15.86
CA ALA A 161 -2.03 -9.50 15.55
C ALA A 161 -3.30 -9.26 14.69
N PHE A 162 -3.96 -8.14 14.92
CA PHE A 162 -5.05 -7.65 14.07
C PHE A 162 -4.97 -6.12 13.94
N ILE A 163 -5.52 -5.60 12.85
CA ILE A 163 -5.64 -4.16 12.62
C ILE A 163 -6.88 -3.68 13.38
N ASP A 164 -6.69 -2.75 14.31
CA ASP A 164 -7.75 -2.25 15.19
C ASP A 164 -8.32 -0.90 14.73
N SER A 165 -7.48 -0.06 14.12
CA SER A 165 -7.88 1.22 13.55
C SER A 165 -6.91 1.70 12.47
N ILE A 166 -7.16 2.89 11.93
CA ILE A 166 -6.24 3.61 11.05
C ILE A 166 -5.80 4.93 11.69
N VAL A 167 -4.65 5.43 11.26
CA VAL A 167 -4.16 6.77 11.57
C VAL A 167 -3.85 7.45 10.24
N ALA A 168 -4.66 8.45 9.87
CA ALA A 168 -4.48 9.15 8.61
C ALA A 168 -3.34 10.18 8.71
N LYS A 169 -2.50 10.26 7.69
CA LYS A 169 -1.60 11.40 7.48
C LYS A 169 -2.44 12.66 7.32
N LYS A 170 -2.00 13.77 7.92
CA LYS A 170 -2.63 15.07 7.72
C LYS A 170 -2.54 15.49 6.25
N GLU A 171 -3.65 15.98 5.70
CA GLU A 171 -3.68 16.55 4.34
C GLU A 171 -2.72 17.73 4.23
N THR A 172 -1.90 17.72 3.18
CA THR A 172 -0.88 18.75 2.91
C THR A 172 -1.25 19.62 1.71
N GLY A 173 -2.28 19.25 0.95
CA GLY A 173 -2.62 19.90 -0.33
C GLY A 173 -1.60 19.64 -1.45
N GLN A 174 -0.62 18.76 -1.22
CA GLN A 174 0.41 18.43 -2.19
C GLN A 174 0.13 17.06 -2.82
N ALA A 175 0.30 16.98 -4.14
CA ALA A 175 0.17 15.76 -4.92
C ALA A 175 1.35 15.62 -5.88
N TYR A 176 1.68 14.38 -6.22
CA TYR A 176 2.59 14.12 -7.34
C TYR A 176 1.86 14.43 -8.65
N SER A 177 2.61 14.94 -9.62
CA SER A 177 2.13 15.26 -10.96
C SER A 177 3.22 14.90 -11.97
N ILE A 178 2.82 14.26 -13.07
CA ILE A 178 3.68 13.96 -14.22
C ILE A 178 3.65 15.15 -15.20
N LEU A 179 2.50 15.83 -15.33
CA LEU A 179 2.30 16.92 -16.28
C LEU A 179 2.75 18.29 -15.73
N GLY A 180 2.86 18.43 -14.41
CA GLY A 180 3.17 19.70 -13.74
C GLY A 180 1.93 20.58 -13.57
N ASN A 181 2.16 21.89 -13.41
CA ASN A 181 1.10 22.86 -13.16
C ASN A 181 0.37 23.32 -14.43
N ASP A 182 1.02 23.19 -15.60
CA ASP A 182 0.54 23.72 -16.86
C ASP A 182 -0.03 22.59 -17.74
N ILE A 183 -1.25 22.16 -17.42
CA ILE A 183 -1.98 21.21 -18.27
C ILE A 183 -2.40 21.92 -19.55
N SER A 184 -1.90 21.44 -20.69
CA SER A 184 -2.21 22.05 -21.99
C SER A 184 -3.65 21.78 -22.43
N CYS A 185 -4.13 22.62 -23.35
CA CYS A 185 -5.37 22.38 -24.10
C CYS A 185 -5.25 21.17 -25.05
N GLU A 186 -4.04 20.64 -25.27
CA GLU A 186 -3.79 19.47 -26.12
C GLU A 186 -3.96 18.16 -25.35
N HIS A 187 -5.21 17.90 -24.97
CA HIS A 187 -5.61 16.79 -24.10
C HIS A 187 -5.10 15.41 -24.53
N HIS A 188 -4.95 15.18 -25.83
CA HIS A 188 -4.44 13.92 -26.37
C HIS A 188 -2.96 13.72 -26.05
N GLU A 189 -2.16 14.77 -26.16
CA GLU A 189 -0.72 14.70 -25.87
C GLU A 189 -0.48 14.47 -24.38
N GLU A 190 -1.28 15.11 -23.52
CA GLU A 190 -1.21 14.91 -22.07
C GLU A 190 -1.53 13.46 -21.69
N LEU A 191 -2.58 12.88 -22.27
CA LEU A 191 -2.90 11.46 -22.05
C LEU A 191 -1.80 10.52 -22.57
N ASP A 192 -1.13 10.87 -23.68
CA ASP A 192 0.01 10.11 -24.19
C ASP A 192 1.21 10.16 -23.24
N LYS A 193 1.50 11.30 -22.64
CA LYS A 193 2.56 11.42 -21.61
C LYS A 193 2.25 10.55 -20.40
N LEU A 194 1.01 10.58 -19.90
CA LEU A 194 0.57 9.73 -18.78
C LEU A 194 0.68 8.24 -19.12
N HIS A 195 0.19 7.85 -20.30
CA HIS A 195 0.25 6.47 -20.79
C HIS A 195 1.70 5.98 -20.94
N ALA A 196 2.57 6.80 -21.54
CA ALA A 196 3.99 6.49 -21.70
C ALA A 196 4.70 6.34 -20.35
N HIS A 197 4.39 7.21 -19.38
CA HIS A 197 4.96 7.14 -18.04
C HIS A 197 4.55 5.85 -17.30
N ALA A 198 3.26 5.51 -17.32
CA ALA A 198 2.77 4.27 -16.72
C ALA A 198 3.36 3.02 -17.40
N SER A 199 3.51 3.05 -18.73
CA SER A 199 4.13 1.98 -19.50
C SER A 199 5.60 1.77 -19.15
N LEU A 200 6.35 2.87 -18.95
CA LEU A 200 7.73 2.83 -18.50
C LEU A 200 7.86 2.17 -17.12
N VAL A 201 7.04 2.59 -16.15
CA VAL A 201 7.06 2.01 -14.79
C VAL A 201 6.67 0.54 -14.81
N MET A 202 5.72 0.15 -15.66
CA MET A 202 5.35 -1.26 -15.87
C MET A 202 6.52 -2.09 -16.39
N HIS A 203 7.34 -1.53 -17.27
CA HIS A 203 8.55 -2.19 -17.78
C HIS A 203 9.64 -2.28 -16.70
N GLU A 204 9.84 -1.22 -15.91
CA GLU A 204 10.77 -1.22 -14.78
C GLU A 204 10.39 -2.31 -13.77
N LEU A 205 9.10 -2.44 -13.41
CA LEU A 205 8.60 -3.48 -12.52
C LEU A 205 8.87 -4.89 -13.07
N LYS A 206 8.63 -5.12 -14.37
CA LYS A 206 8.93 -6.41 -15.02
C LYS A 206 10.41 -6.76 -14.94
N LYS A 207 11.31 -5.78 -15.13
CA LYS A 207 12.76 -5.99 -15.03
C LYS A 207 13.22 -6.24 -13.60
N PHE A 208 12.59 -5.58 -12.63
CA PHE A 208 12.90 -5.76 -11.22
C PHE A 208 12.50 -7.17 -10.74
N HIS A 209 11.32 -7.63 -11.16
CA HIS A 209 10.74 -8.90 -10.74
C HIS A 209 11.57 -10.11 -11.19
N THR A 210 11.92 -10.98 -10.23
CA THR A 210 12.58 -12.26 -10.49
C THR A 210 11.64 -13.44 -10.23
N GLY A 211 12.01 -14.60 -10.78
CA GLY A 211 11.20 -15.82 -10.78
C GLY A 211 10.70 -16.28 -9.40
N TYR A 212 9.65 -17.10 -9.45
CA TYR A 212 8.68 -17.31 -8.38
C TYR A 212 9.14 -18.31 -7.30
N THR A 213 9.83 -17.86 -6.25
CA THR A 213 10.36 -18.74 -5.19
C THR A 213 9.39 -19.04 -4.04
N SER A 214 8.35 -18.22 -3.82
CA SER A 214 7.74 -18.13 -2.48
C SER A 214 6.21 -18.03 -2.42
N GLY A 215 5.51 -18.01 -3.56
CA GLY A 215 4.04 -18.08 -3.53
C GLY A 215 3.30 -16.75 -3.32
N LEU A 216 3.96 -15.63 -3.01
CA LEU A 216 3.31 -14.32 -2.82
C LEU A 216 3.26 -13.49 -4.11
N HIS A 217 2.06 -13.13 -4.57
CA HIS A 217 1.85 -12.49 -5.87
C HIS A 217 1.77 -10.95 -5.84
N TYR A 218 2.56 -10.26 -5.01
CA TYR A 218 2.44 -8.79 -4.88
C TYR A 218 2.76 -8.05 -6.17
N HIS A 219 3.91 -8.35 -6.79
CA HIS A 219 4.33 -7.69 -8.03
C HIS A 219 3.35 -7.96 -9.18
N GLN A 220 2.67 -9.11 -9.20
CA GLN A 220 1.61 -9.39 -10.18
C GLN A 220 0.39 -8.50 -9.93
N THR A 221 0.04 -8.20 -8.67
CA THR A 221 -0.98 -7.20 -8.35
C THR A 221 -0.54 -5.81 -8.82
N LEU A 222 0.69 -5.39 -8.53
CA LEU A 222 1.23 -4.10 -9.00
C LEU A 222 1.21 -3.99 -10.53
N PHE A 223 1.61 -5.06 -11.22
CA PHE A 223 1.54 -5.16 -12.67
C PHE A 223 0.11 -5.05 -13.17
N SER A 224 -0.85 -5.73 -12.53
CA SER A 224 -2.27 -5.64 -12.88
C SER A 224 -2.82 -4.23 -12.72
N ILE A 225 -2.41 -3.49 -11.68
CA ILE A 225 -2.81 -2.08 -11.47
C ILE A 225 -2.29 -1.20 -12.60
N LEU A 226 -1.00 -1.33 -12.95
CA LEU A 226 -0.41 -0.56 -14.05
C LEU A 226 -1.01 -0.90 -15.40
N TYR A 227 -1.21 -2.18 -15.67
CA TYR A 227 -1.83 -2.63 -16.91
C TYR A 227 -3.25 -2.09 -17.05
N ARG A 228 -4.05 -2.14 -15.97
CA ARG A 228 -5.40 -1.58 -15.97
C ARG A 228 -5.41 -0.05 -16.11
N LEU A 229 -4.46 0.64 -15.48
CA LEU A 229 -4.28 2.09 -15.63
C LEU A 229 -4.00 2.46 -17.08
N ILE A 230 -3.09 1.73 -17.74
CA ILE A 230 -2.73 1.91 -19.15
C ILE A 230 -3.95 1.69 -20.06
N GLU A 231 -4.71 0.59 -19.85
CA GLU A 231 -5.95 0.34 -20.59
C GLU A 231 -6.98 1.47 -20.40
N ASN A 232 -7.17 1.96 -19.18
CA ASN A 232 -8.09 3.03 -18.88
C ASN A 232 -7.65 4.35 -19.53
N LEU A 233 -6.38 4.72 -19.47
CA LEU A 233 -5.84 5.91 -20.12
C LEU A 233 -6.05 5.86 -21.63
N GLN A 234 -5.77 4.71 -22.25
CA GLN A 234 -5.99 4.51 -23.69
C GLN A 234 -7.48 4.58 -24.05
N ALA A 235 -8.35 3.96 -23.26
CA ALA A 235 -9.79 4.02 -23.47
C ALA A 235 -10.34 5.44 -23.32
N ILE A 236 -9.90 6.18 -22.29
CA ILE A 236 -10.25 7.59 -22.09
C ILE A 236 -9.82 8.44 -23.29
N LYS A 237 -8.59 8.26 -23.77
CA LYS A 237 -8.09 8.94 -24.97
C LYS A 237 -8.98 8.69 -26.18
N LEU A 238 -9.34 7.44 -26.44
CA LEU A 238 -10.22 7.08 -27.56
C LEU A 238 -11.62 7.67 -27.41
N LEU A 239 -12.18 7.67 -26.20
CA LEU A 239 -13.49 8.25 -25.93
C LEU A 239 -13.50 9.76 -26.16
N ILE A 240 -12.50 10.48 -25.64
CA ILE A 240 -12.34 11.93 -25.84
C ILE A 240 -12.17 12.25 -27.34
N ALA A 241 -11.34 11.49 -28.06
CA ALA A 241 -11.13 11.65 -29.50
C ALA A 241 -12.44 11.57 -30.32
N ASN A 242 -13.39 10.78 -29.85
CA ASN A 242 -14.68 10.55 -30.49
C ASN A 242 -15.84 11.35 -29.86
N GLY A 243 -15.55 12.28 -28.96
CA GLY A 243 -16.56 13.13 -28.31
C GLY A 243 -17.35 12.49 -27.16
N TYR A 244 -16.94 11.31 -26.68
CA TYR A 244 -17.59 10.57 -25.60
C TYR A 244 -17.01 10.93 -24.21
N TYR A 245 -17.02 12.21 -23.87
CA TYR A 245 -16.40 12.72 -22.64
C TYR A 245 -17.04 12.19 -21.36
N TYR A 246 -18.37 12.11 -21.31
CA TYR A 246 -19.09 11.59 -20.14
C TYR A 246 -18.70 10.14 -19.83
N GLN A 247 -18.55 9.31 -20.87
CA GLN A 247 -18.07 7.94 -20.72
C GLN A 247 -16.62 7.89 -20.23
N ALA A 248 -15.78 8.86 -20.63
CA ALA A 248 -14.42 8.98 -20.11
C ALA A 248 -14.40 9.34 -18.62
N VAL A 249 -15.30 10.19 -18.14
CA VAL A 249 -15.45 10.52 -16.71
C VAL A 249 -15.83 9.29 -15.87
N CYS A 250 -16.65 8.38 -16.40
CA CYS A 250 -16.94 7.10 -15.72
C CYS A 250 -15.67 6.25 -15.49
N LEU A 251 -14.73 6.28 -16.44
CA LEU A 251 -13.44 5.59 -16.30
C LEU A 251 -12.50 6.28 -15.31
N LEU A 252 -12.58 7.61 -15.15
CA LEU A 252 -11.86 8.32 -14.09
C LEU A 252 -12.24 7.78 -12.71
N ARG A 253 -13.55 7.66 -12.40
CA ARG A 253 -14.01 7.13 -11.11
C ARG A 253 -13.48 5.72 -10.84
N SER A 254 -13.57 4.85 -11.83
CA SER A 254 -13.03 3.48 -11.75
C SER A 254 -11.52 3.47 -11.50
N THR A 255 -10.78 4.38 -12.16
CA THR A 255 -9.32 4.53 -11.99
C THR A 255 -8.97 5.06 -10.61
N TYR A 256 -9.76 6.00 -10.07
CA TYR A 256 -9.58 6.53 -8.74
C TYR A 256 -9.79 5.48 -7.65
N GLU A 257 -10.88 4.71 -7.72
CA GLU A 257 -11.17 3.65 -6.75
C GLU A 257 -10.08 2.56 -6.76
N MET A 258 -9.60 2.17 -7.95
CA MET A 258 -8.44 1.30 -8.11
C MET A 258 -7.19 1.88 -7.43
N SER A 259 -6.95 3.19 -7.54
CA SER A 259 -5.81 3.86 -6.89
C SER A 259 -5.89 3.85 -5.35
N LEU A 260 -7.10 3.79 -4.80
CA LEU A 260 -7.34 3.67 -3.37
C LEU A 260 -7.06 2.25 -2.89
N ASP A 261 -7.55 1.24 -3.60
CA ASP A 261 -7.25 -0.18 -3.32
C ASP A 261 -5.75 -0.47 -3.43
N PHE A 262 -5.09 0.11 -4.44
CA PHE A 262 -3.64 0.05 -4.56
C PHE A 262 -2.94 0.68 -3.34
N TYR A 263 -3.36 1.87 -2.90
CA TYR A 263 -2.68 2.56 -1.81
C TYR A 263 -2.81 1.83 -0.47
N VAL A 264 -4.00 1.30 -0.15
CA VAL A 264 -4.20 0.51 1.07
C VAL A 264 -3.37 -0.78 1.06
N ASP A 265 -3.25 -1.46 -0.09
CA ASP A 265 -2.35 -2.61 -0.24
C ASP A 265 -0.89 -2.18 -0.13
N TRP A 266 -0.49 -1.13 -0.85
CA TRP A 266 0.87 -0.63 -0.86
C TRP A 266 1.36 -0.28 0.54
N LEU A 267 0.51 0.29 1.40
CA LEU A 267 0.90 0.68 2.75
C LEU A 267 1.32 -0.51 3.64
N ALA A 268 0.65 -1.66 3.51
CA ALA A 268 0.95 -2.87 4.28
C ALA A 268 0.67 -4.15 3.45
N PRO A 269 1.51 -4.44 2.44
CA PRO A 269 1.18 -5.35 1.34
C PRO A 269 1.11 -6.82 1.74
N GLU A 270 1.76 -7.23 2.83
CA GLU A 270 1.70 -8.61 3.33
C GLU A 270 0.54 -8.84 4.31
N GLN A 271 -0.06 -7.77 4.85
CA GLN A 271 -1.19 -7.85 5.77
C GLN A 271 -2.52 -7.56 5.06
N ILE A 272 -2.57 -6.52 4.23
CA ILE A 272 -3.80 -6.05 3.57
C ILE A 272 -4.14 -6.86 2.32
N GLY A 273 -3.14 -7.37 1.60
CA GLY A 273 -3.35 -8.12 0.36
C GLY A 273 -4.30 -9.32 0.52
N PHE A 274 -4.22 -10.02 1.65
CA PHE A 274 -5.16 -11.08 2.00
C PHE A 274 -6.60 -10.55 2.17
N TRP A 275 -6.77 -9.46 2.90
CA TRP A 275 -8.09 -8.88 3.17
C TRP A 275 -8.77 -8.35 1.90
N LEU A 276 -8.02 -7.74 0.99
CA LEU A 276 -8.51 -7.35 -0.34
C LEU A 276 -8.97 -8.57 -1.14
N GLN A 277 -8.21 -9.66 -1.09
CA GLN A 277 -8.57 -10.91 -1.75
C GLN A 277 -9.84 -11.55 -1.17
N VAL A 278 -10.02 -11.49 0.16
CA VAL A 278 -11.23 -11.96 0.84
C VAL A 278 -12.42 -11.13 0.41
N HIS A 279 -12.31 -9.79 0.49
CA HIS A 279 -13.37 -8.87 0.10
C HIS A 279 -13.82 -9.06 -1.36
N ALA A 280 -12.88 -9.33 -2.27
CA ALA A 280 -13.18 -9.56 -3.68
C ALA A 280 -13.89 -10.89 -3.98
N ARG A 281 -13.88 -11.85 -3.04
CA ARG A 281 -14.40 -13.22 -3.28
C ARG A 281 -15.57 -13.60 -2.41
N VAL A 282 -15.75 -12.90 -1.29
CA VAL A 282 -16.67 -13.32 -0.24
C VAL A 282 -17.45 -12.10 0.23
N ASP A 283 -18.77 -12.22 0.21
CA ASP A 283 -19.69 -11.23 0.78
C ASP A 283 -19.69 -11.31 2.32
N ARG A 284 -20.47 -10.44 2.97
CA ARG A 284 -20.50 -10.38 4.44
C ARG A 284 -20.98 -11.69 5.07
N VAL A 285 -21.91 -12.39 4.40
CA VAL A 285 -22.45 -13.68 4.88
C VAL A 285 -21.37 -14.75 4.81
N GLY A 286 -20.72 -14.88 3.65
CA GLY A 286 -19.63 -15.83 3.47
C GLY A 286 -18.44 -15.54 4.38
N PHE A 287 -18.15 -14.27 4.70
CA PHE A 287 -17.10 -13.91 5.64
C PHE A 287 -17.41 -14.46 7.04
N ASN A 288 -18.63 -14.26 7.51
CA ASN A 288 -19.06 -14.80 8.81
C ASN A 288 -18.99 -16.33 8.83
N MET A 289 -19.44 -17.00 7.76
CA MET A 289 -19.33 -18.46 7.62
C MET A 289 -17.88 -18.94 7.61
N ALA A 290 -16.99 -18.26 6.89
CA ALA A 290 -15.57 -18.60 6.85
C ALA A 290 -14.91 -18.46 8.24
N MET A 291 -15.28 -17.43 9.00
CA MET A 291 -14.82 -17.24 10.38
C MET A 291 -15.30 -18.35 11.31
N GLU A 292 -16.54 -18.82 11.16
CA GLU A 292 -17.08 -19.96 11.92
C GLU A 292 -16.36 -21.27 11.56
N LEU A 293 -16.14 -21.52 10.27
CA LEU A 293 -15.47 -22.72 9.76
C LEU A 293 -13.98 -22.78 10.10
N ALA A 294 -13.30 -21.63 10.20
CA ALA A 294 -11.89 -21.56 10.55
C ALA A 294 -11.62 -21.92 12.03
N HIS A 295 -12.64 -21.83 12.89
CA HIS A 295 -12.53 -22.05 14.33
C HIS A 295 -13.60 -23.01 14.87
N PRO A 296 -13.72 -24.24 14.33
CA PRO A 296 -14.85 -25.13 14.59
C PRO A 296 -14.85 -25.74 16.00
N LYS A 297 -13.71 -25.70 16.70
CA LYS A 297 -13.51 -26.28 18.05
C LYS A 297 -13.40 -25.24 19.16
N GLU A 298 -13.49 -23.96 18.82
CA GLU A 298 -13.31 -22.87 19.76
C GLU A 298 -14.62 -22.53 20.48
N ASN A 299 -14.53 -22.02 21.71
CA ASN A 299 -15.72 -21.59 22.47
C ASN A 299 -16.45 -20.45 21.72
N SER A 300 -17.79 -20.48 21.69
CA SER A 300 -18.62 -19.44 21.06
C SER A 300 -18.25 -18.02 21.45
N LYS A 301 -17.83 -17.78 22.71
CA LYS A 301 -17.35 -16.47 23.18
C LYS A 301 -16.04 -16.04 22.48
N LYS A 302 -15.09 -16.97 22.31
CA LYS A 302 -13.80 -16.71 21.65
C LYS A 302 -14.00 -16.47 20.15
N ASN A 303 -14.87 -17.25 19.51
CA ASN A 303 -15.22 -17.06 18.09
C ASN A 303 -15.90 -15.74 17.82
N LYS A 304 -16.86 -15.35 18.65
CA LYS A 304 -17.52 -14.05 18.55
C LYS A 304 -16.50 -12.91 18.68
N PHE A 305 -15.62 -12.99 19.69
CA PHE A 305 -14.58 -12.00 19.91
C PHE A 305 -13.60 -11.89 18.73
N LEU A 306 -13.12 -13.02 18.20
CA LEU A 306 -12.26 -13.07 17.01
C LEU A 306 -12.93 -12.47 15.77
N SER A 307 -14.20 -12.83 15.53
CA SER A 307 -14.97 -12.33 14.39
C SER A 307 -15.16 -10.81 14.46
N GLU A 308 -15.53 -10.29 15.64
CA GLU A 308 -15.70 -8.85 15.85
C GLU A 308 -14.41 -8.07 15.54
N GLN A 309 -13.27 -8.50 16.08
CA GLN A 309 -11.99 -7.81 15.85
C GLN A 309 -11.52 -7.91 14.39
N LYS A 310 -11.63 -9.10 13.79
CA LYS A 310 -11.21 -9.30 12.39
C LYS A 310 -12.16 -8.66 11.38
N SER A 311 -13.39 -8.35 11.77
CA SER A 311 -14.37 -7.71 10.89
C SER A 311 -14.02 -6.26 10.53
N TYR A 312 -13.16 -5.61 11.32
CA TYR A 312 -12.73 -4.22 11.08
C TYR A 312 -12.11 -4.07 9.69
N CYS A 313 -11.09 -4.86 9.36
CA CYS A 313 -10.43 -4.80 8.04
C CYS A 313 -11.41 -4.99 6.89
N TYR A 314 -12.29 -5.99 7.01
CA TYR A 314 -13.28 -6.29 5.99
C TYR A 314 -14.21 -5.09 5.74
N ASN A 315 -14.76 -4.52 6.82
CA ASN A 315 -15.66 -3.37 6.75
C ASN A 315 -14.96 -2.09 6.29
N PHE A 316 -13.69 -1.93 6.66
CA PHE A 316 -12.87 -0.80 6.23
C PHE A 316 -12.68 -0.82 4.71
N LEU A 317 -12.27 -1.97 4.15
CA LEU A 317 -11.97 -2.12 2.73
C LEU A 317 -13.22 -2.07 1.83
N SER A 318 -14.38 -2.42 2.38
CA SER A 318 -15.66 -2.36 1.65
C SER A 318 -16.18 -0.95 1.39
N ASN A 319 -15.58 0.08 2.01
CA ASN A 319 -16.04 1.46 1.87
C ASN A 319 -14.97 2.35 1.23
N VAL A 320 -15.29 2.96 0.09
CA VAL A 320 -14.38 3.85 -0.63
C VAL A 320 -14.05 5.11 0.19
N SER A 321 -15.00 5.66 0.95
CA SER A 321 -14.73 6.85 1.78
C SER A 321 -13.69 6.58 2.87
N ASN A 322 -13.70 5.37 3.44
CA ASN A 322 -12.72 4.93 4.44
C ASN A 322 -11.33 4.77 3.83
N LYS A 323 -11.25 4.24 2.61
CA LYS A 323 -9.96 4.14 1.89
C LYS A 323 -9.43 5.51 1.51
N ALA A 324 -10.32 6.43 1.13
CA ALA A 324 -9.98 7.82 0.83
C ALA A 324 -9.47 8.58 2.05
N SER A 325 -10.04 8.38 3.24
CA SER A 325 -9.54 9.03 4.46
C SER A 325 -8.15 8.56 4.86
N LEU A 326 -7.73 7.35 4.45
CA LEU A 326 -6.36 6.87 4.61
C LEU A 326 -5.42 7.41 3.52
N SER A 327 -5.93 7.72 2.33
CA SER A 327 -5.13 8.22 1.20
C SER A 327 -4.48 9.57 1.55
N PRO A 328 -3.24 9.84 1.12
CA PRO A 328 -2.56 11.10 1.40
C PRO A 328 -3.12 12.26 0.56
N LEU A 329 -3.86 11.94 -0.50
CA LEU A 329 -4.68 12.91 -1.24
C LEU A 329 -5.90 13.37 -0.43
N GLY A 330 -6.26 12.62 0.62
CA GLY A 330 -7.28 13.01 1.58
C GLY A 330 -8.72 12.91 1.09
N ARG A 331 -9.60 13.41 1.94
CA ARG A 331 -11.04 13.49 1.71
C ARG A 331 -11.39 14.57 0.69
N SER A 332 -10.63 15.66 0.67
CA SER A 332 -10.81 16.76 -0.29
C SER A 332 -10.74 16.29 -1.75
N PHE A 333 -9.69 15.56 -2.12
CA PHE A 333 -9.57 15.01 -3.48
C PHE A 333 -10.62 13.93 -3.78
N TYR A 334 -11.03 13.14 -2.77
CA TYR A 334 -12.15 12.21 -2.92
C TYR A 334 -13.43 12.94 -3.29
N ASP A 335 -13.79 14.00 -2.55
CA ASP A 335 -15.02 14.74 -2.76
C ASP A 335 -15.00 15.42 -4.13
N GLU A 336 -13.84 15.91 -4.57
CA GLU A 336 -13.67 16.47 -5.91
C GLU A 336 -13.95 15.44 -7.02
N VAL A 337 -13.25 14.30 -7.02
CA VAL A 337 -13.45 13.24 -8.04
C VAL A 337 -14.87 12.69 -8.00
N TYR A 338 -15.43 12.50 -6.80
CA TYR A 338 -16.78 11.96 -6.66
C TYR A 338 -17.85 12.96 -7.08
N THR A 339 -17.75 14.24 -6.74
CA THR A 339 -18.69 15.26 -7.22
C THR A 339 -18.64 15.34 -8.74
N PHE A 340 -17.45 15.53 -9.31
CA PHE A 340 -17.25 15.65 -10.76
C PHE A 340 -17.75 14.42 -11.53
N SER A 341 -17.52 13.21 -11.00
CA SER A 341 -18.00 11.99 -11.66
C SER A 341 -19.45 11.63 -11.37
N SER A 342 -20.01 12.04 -10.23
CA SER A 342 -21.40 11.72 -9.87
C SER A 342 -22.41 12.45 -10.73
N GLU A 343 -22.11 13.68 -11.12
CA GLU A 343 -22.90 14.47 -12.09
C GLU A 343 -23.08 13.73 -13.43
N VAL A 344 -22.18 12.79 -13.75
CA VAL A 344 -22.19 12.07 -15.02
C VAL A 344 -22.67 10.61 -14.87
N VAL A 345 -22.28 9.96 -13.78
CA VAL A 345 -22.53 8.54 -13.54
C VAL A 345 -23.98 8.27 -13.14
N HIS A 346 -24.61 9.22 -12.43
CA HIS A 346 -26.01 9.14 -12.10
C HIS A 346 -26.80 9.83 -13.21
N GLN A 347 -27.71 9.12 -13.87
CA GLN A 347 -28.63 9.72 -14.84
C GLN A 347 -29.65 10.58 -14.08
N ASP A 348 -29.21 11.75 -13.65
CA ASP A 348 -29.99 12.72 -12.90
C ASP A 348 -30.61 13.76 -13.84
N PHE A 349 -31.25 14.77 -13.25
CA PHE A 349 -31.89 15.83 -14.02
C PHE A 349 -30.87 16.71 -14.76
N ASN A 350 -29.65 16.88 -14.24
CA ASN A 350 -28.60 17.64 -14.94
C ASN A 350 -28.22 16.93 -16.24
N MET A 351 -27.98 15.61 -16.20
CA MET A 351 -27.71 14.84 -17.41
C MET A 351 -28.90 14.80 -18.37
N THR A 352 -30.12 14.83 -17.84
CA THR A 352 -31.34 14.90 -18.66
C THR A 352 -31.44 16.23 -19.41
N GLU A 353 -31.12 17.34 -18.76
CA GLU A 353 -31.05 18.68 -19.38
C GLU A 353 -29.94 18.76 -20.44
N ILE A 354 -28.77 18.19 -20.16
CA ILE A 354 -27.67 18.11 -21.13
C ILE A 354 -28.10 17.33 -22.38
N TYR A 355 -28.76 16.18 -22.21
CA TYR A 355 -29.20 15.38 -23.35
C TYR A 355 -30.41 15.96 -24.07
N SER A 356 -31.27 16.75 -23.40
CA SER A 356 -32.37 17.44 -24.09
C SER A 356 -31.83 18.52 -25.04
N VAL A 357 -30.78 19.23 -24.65
CA VAL A 357 -30.06 20.16 -25.56
C VAL A 357 -29.50 19.43 -26.78
N LEU A 358 -28.96 18.22 -26.62
CA LEU A 358 -28.47 17.40 -27.73
C LEU A 358 -29.59 16.88 -28.64
N MET A 359 -30.79 16.66 -28.10
CA MET A 359 -31.97 16.32 -28.89
C MET A 359 -32.38 17.48 -29.81
N GLU A 360 -32.33 18.72 -29.31
CA GLU A 360 -32.68 19.93 -30.07
C GLU A 360 -31.55 20.40 -30.99
N SER A 361 -30.29 20.20 -30.60
CA SER A 361 -29.10 20.53 -31.37
C SER A 361 -28.05 19.40 -31.32
N PRO A 362 -28.10 18.45 -32.27
CA PRO A 362 -27.23 17.26 -32.27
C PRO A 362 -25.74 17.54 -32.40
N THR A 363 -25.36 18.79 -32.74
CA THR A 363 -23.96 19.22 -32.91
C THR A 363 -23.46 20.08 -31.75
N SER A 364 -24.30 20.35 -30.75
CA SER A 364 -23.90 21.11 -29.57
C SER A 364 -22.83 20.35 -28.80
N LYS A 365 -21.67 20.98 -28.55
CA LYS A 365 -20.71 20.47 -27.59
C LYS A 365 -21.24 20.81 -26.20
N THR A 366 -21.79 19.83 -25.49
CA THR A 366 -22.27 20.03 -24.12
C THR A 366 -21.19 19.86 -23.06
N PHE A 367 -20.01 19.39 -23.46
CA PHE A 367 -18.88 19.18 -22.55
C PHE A 367 -17.88 20.33 -22.67
N ASP A 368 -17.61 20.97 -21.53
CA ASP A 368 -16.75 22.16 -21.40
C ASP A 368 -15.26 21.77 -21.42
N GLU A 369 -14.41 22.68 -21.92
CA GLU A 369 -12.95 22.59 -21.89
C GLU A 369 -12.43 22.54 -20.44
N GLU A 370 -13.07 23.27 -19.51
CA GLU A 370 -12.74 23.22 -18.08
C GLU A 370 -12.94 21.82 -17.48
N ALA A 371 -14.00 21.11 -17.91
CA ALA A 371 -14.27 19.74 -17.47
C ALA A 371 -13.23 18.76 -18.04
N ALA A 372 -12.74 18.98 -19.26
CA ALA A 372 -11.68 18.17 -19.86
C ALA A 372 -10.33 18.37 -19.14
N ILE A 373 -9.99 19.62 -18.81
CA ILE A 373 -8.80 19.95 -18.00
C ILE A 373 -8.91 19.28 -16.62
N THR A 374 -10.07 19.35 -15.98
CA THR A 374 -10.32 18.70 -14.68
C THR A 374 -10.13 17.19 -14.75
N LEU A 375 -10.68 16.53 -15.77
CA LEU A 375 -10.50 15.10 -16.01
C LEU A 375 -9.01 14.74 -16.12
N ILE A 376 -8.25 15.47 -16.93
CA ILE A 376 -6.82 15.22 -17.15
C ILE A 376 -6.01 15.46 -15.87
N ARG A 377 -6.31 16.53 -15.13
CA ARG A 377 -5.67 16.82 -13.84
C ARG A 377 -5.86 15.69 -12.85
N CYS A 378 -7.08 15.18 -12.73
CA CYS A 378 -7.37 14.06 -11.84
C CYS A 378 -6.63 12.80 -12.28
N LEU A 379 -6.59 12.50 -13.58
CA LEU A 379 -5.84 11.37 -14.13
C LEU A 379 -4.34 11.51 -13.90
N ASP A 380 -3.78 12.71 -14.04
CA ASP A 380 -2.38 13.00 -13.79
C ASP A 380 -2.01 12.71 -12.32
N ILE A 381 -2.75 13.29 -11.37
CA ILE A 381 -2.54 13.07 -9.94
C ILE A 381 -2.63 11.59 -9.57
N ILE A 382 -3.64 10.88 -10.09
CA ILE A 382 -3.84 9.45 -9.83
C ILE A 382 -2.72 8.61 -10.44
N THR A 383 -2.35 8.89 -11.68
CA THR A 383 -1.28 8.18 -12.41
C THR A 383 0.06 8.39 -11.73
N ALA A 384 0.39 9.63 -11.39
CA ALA A 384 1.59 10.01 -10.67
C ALA A 384 1.66 9.32 -9.31
N LYS A 385 0.55 9.32 -8.53
CA LYS A 385 0.44 8.60 -7.25
C LYS A 385 0.78 7.11 -7.38
N ILE A 386 0.21 6.43 -8.39
CA ILE A 386 0.43 5.00 -8.62
C ILE A 386 1.88 4.74 -9.04
N CYS A 387 2.36 5.45 -10.06
CA CYS A 387 3.68 5.25 -10.64
C CYS A 387 4.79 5.56 -9.64
N HIS A 388 4.68 6.65 -8.89
CA HIS A 388 5.65 7.04 -7.88
C HIS A 388 5.80 5.97 -6.80
N ARG A 389 4.70 5.45 -6.26
CA ARG A 389 4.72 4.44 -5.20
C ARG A 389 5.20 3.07 -5.66
N ILE A 390 4.89 2.69 -6.90
CA ILE A 390 5.46 1.46 -7.47
C ILE A 390 6.96 1.61 -7.69
N ARG A 391 7.44 2.79 -8.11
CA ARG A 391 8.88 3.07 -8.22
C ARG A 391 9.60 3.00 -6.88
N GLN A 392 8.99 3.53 -5.82
CA GLN A 392 9.50 3.37 -4.46
C GLN A 392 9.69 1.89 -4.08
N ASP A 393 8.88 0.99 -4.63
CA ASP A 393 8.92 -0.44 -4.36
C ASP A 393 9.96 -1.24 -5.16
N ILE A 394 10.50 -0.69 -6.24
CA ILE A 394 11.46 -1.39 -7.13
C ILE A 394 12.85 -0.74 -7.16
N GLY A 395 13.03 0.34 -6.39
CA GLY A 395 14.30 1.07 -6.29
C GLY A 395 14.77 1.63 -7.63
N THR A 396 16.08 1.88 -7.75
CA THR A 396 16.67 2.24 -9.05
C THR A 396 17.08 0.97 -9.78
N VAL A 397 16.38 0.64 -10.87
CA VAL A 397 16.76 -0.47 -11.74
C VAL A 397 18.09 -0.11 -12.41
N HIS A 398 19.20 -0.59 -11.86
CA HIS A 398 20.46 -0.56 -12.57
C HIS A 398 20.31 -1.45 -13.81
N LEU A 399 20.41 -0.82 -14.98
CA LEU A 399 20.74 -1.52 -16.21
C LEU A 399 22.15 -2.11 -16.02
N ALA A 400 22.23 -3.29 -15.42
CA ALA A 400 23.42 -4.11 -15.53
C ALA A 400 23.61 -4.37 -17.03
N GLN A 401 24.59 -3.71 -17.62
CA GLN A 401 25.11 -4.08 -18.93
C GLN A 401 25.68 -5.49 -18.77
N SER A 402 24.96 -6.49 -19.28
CA SER A 402 25.50 -7.82 -19.53
C SER A 402 25.83 -7.94 -21.00
#